data_AF-A0A8D5UHW2-F1
#
_entry.id   AF-A0A8D5UHW2-F1
#
_cell.length_a   1.000
_cell.length_b   1.000
_cell.length_c   1.000
_cell.angle_alpha   90.00
_cell.angle_beta   90.00
_cell.angle_gamma   90.00
#
_symmetry.space_group_name_H-M   'P 1'
#
loop_
_entity.id
_entity.type
_entity.pdbx_description
1 polymer ?
#
loop_
_entity_poly.entity_id
_entity_poly.type
_entity_poly.pdbx_seq_one_letter_code
_entity_poly.pdbx_strand_id
1 'polypeptide(L)'
;MLSQIERGVKNPTVQVACRIAEALSVTLSQLLGEEPRRQTILIPKHRRPVYREEETGVERHVLSPAFPSKGVELVMNVLPEGTDTGVFPPHQPGVTEVVYVEEGELEVTLDSSTYRLAEGDSLYFEADVSHRFQNVGKGRCRYFLVIDSHTRD
;
A
#
# COMPACT_ATOMS: atom_id res chain seq x y z
N MET A 1 28.01 -30.28 17.62
CA MET A 1 26.82 -30.74 16.88
C MET A 1 26.47 -29.79 15.73
N LEU A 2 26.42 -28.48 15.97
CA LEU A 2 26.18 -27.46 14.92
C LEU A 2 27.16 -27.56 13.73
N SER A 3 28.47 -27.67 13.99
CA SER A 3 29.49 -27.90 12.94
C SER A 3 29.27 -29.16 12.07
N GLN A 4 28.57 -30.18 12.58
CA GLN A 4 28.22 -31.36 11.75
C GLN A 4 27.01 -31.07 10.86
N ILE A 5 26.09 -30.22 11.32
CA ILE A 5 24.93 -29.75 10.54
C ILE A 5 25.42 -28.82 9.42
N GLU A 6 26.30 -27.86 9.73
CA GLU A 6 26.87 -26.93 8.74
C GLU A 6 27.68 -27.62 7.64
N ARG A 7 28.36 -28.73 7.98
CA ARG A 7 29.14 -29.54 7.02
C ARG A 7 28.29 -30.59 6.29
N GLY A 8 26.97 -30.62 6.49
CA GLY A 8 26.07 -31.59 5.87
C GLY A 8 26.27 -33.04 6.36
N VAL A 9 27.01 -33.24 7.45
CA VAL A 9 27.29 -34.57 8.04
C VAL A 9 26.09 -35.09 8.82
N LYS A 10 25.20 -34.21 9.30
CA LYS A 10 23.95 -34.58 9.98
C LYS A 10 22.81 -33.65 9.59
N ASN A 11 21.64 -34.24 9.33
CA ASN A 11 20.41 -33.48 9.14
C ASN A 11 19.78 -33.17 10.52
N PRO A 12 19.50 -31.90 10.84
CA PRO A 12 18.77 -31.54 12.06
C PRO A 12 17.30 -31.96 11.94
N THR A 13 16.65 -32.20 13.08
CA THR A 13 15.19 -32.23 13.13
C THR A 13 14.64 -30.81 13.01
N VAL A 14 13.36 -30.66 12.64
CA VAL A 14 12.69 -29.33 12.57
C VAL A 14 12.83 -28.56 13.89
N GLN A 15 12.66 -29.24 15.02
CA GLN A 15 12.83 -28.62 16.35
C GLN A 15 14.24 -28.07 16.59
N VAL A 16 15.27 -28.78 16.12
CA VAL A 16 16.66 -28.32 16.22
C VAL A 16 16.90 -27.15 15.28
N ALA A 17 16.36 -27.18 14.05
CA ALA A 17 16.46 -26.09 13.11
C ALA A 17 15.78 -24.81 13.63
N CYS A 18 14.58 -24.90 14.23
CA CYS A 18 13.90 -23.75 14.84
C CYS A 18 14.72 -23.14 15.97
N ARG A 19 15.30 -23.95 16.87
CA ARG A 19 16.15 -23.45 17.96
C ARG A 19 17.41 -22.77 17.45
N ILE A 20 17.99 -23.26 16.36
CA ILE A 20 19.13 -22.61 15.70
C ILE A 20 18.70 -21.26 15.13
N ALA A 21 17.55 -21.19 14.46
CA ALA A 21 17.01 -19.96 13.89
C ALA A 21 16.74 -18.90 14.98
N GLU A 22 16.08 -19.30 16.08
CA GLU A 22 15.84 -18.45 17.26
C GLU A 22 17.14 -17.94 17.86
N ALA A 23 18.13 -18.81 18.07
CA ALA A 23 19.43 -18.42 18.63
C ALA A 23 20.22 -17.46 17.73
N LEU A 24 19.99 -17.53 16.41
CA LEU A 24 20.59 -16.63 15.41
C LEU A 24 19.72 -15.41 15.12
N SER A 25 18.57 -15.26 15.77
CA SER A 25 17.60 -14.16 15.52
C SER A 25 17.17 -14.05 14.05
N VAL A 26 17.00 -15.20 13.38
CA VAL A 26 16.48 -15.31 12.01
C VAL A 26 15.25 -16.22 11.99
N THR A 27 14.45 -16.13 10.93
CA THR A 27 13.36 -17.09 10.69
C THR A 27 13.90 -18.44 10.20
N LEU A 28 13.11 -19.50 10.33
CA LEU A 28 13.46 -20.81 9.78
C LEU A 28 13.68 -20.74 8.26
N SER A 29 12.88 -19.97 7.52
CA SER A 29 13.05 -19.75 6.08
C SER A 29 14.39 -19.09 5.75
N GLN A 30 14.78 -18.06 6.51
CA GLN A 30 16.10 -17.42 6.36
C GLN A 30 17.24 -18.40 6.66
N LEU A 31 17.12 -19.22 7.71
CA LEU A 31 18.11 -20.25 8.05
C LEU A 31 18.26 -21.31 6.94
N LEU A 32 17.17 -21.63 6.23
CA LEU A 32 17.14 -22.57 5.11
C LEU A 32 17.61 -21.98 3.78
N GLY A 33 17.99 -20.70 3.75
CA GLY A 33 18.43 -20.03 2.52
C GLY A 33 17.29 -19.74 1.54
N GLU A 34 16.04 -19.69 2.01
CA GLU A 34 14.94 -19.10 1.24
C GLU A 34 15.16 -17.59 1.20
N GLU A 35 15.91 -17.12 0.20
CA GLU A 35 15.90 -15.72 -0.19
C GLU A 35 14.47 -15.33 -0.54
N PRO A 36 13.90 -14.25 0.05
CA PRO A 36 12.62 -13.74 -0.42
C PRO A 36 12.78 -13.44 -1.91
N ARG A 37 12.11 -14.23 -2.76
CA ARG A 37 12.16 -14.05 -4.21
C ARG A 37 11.79 -12.60 -4.49
N ARG A 38 12.74 -11.80 -5.01
CA ARG A 38 12.45 -10.45 -5.50
C ARG A 38 11.40 -10.58 -6.61
N GLN A 39 10.13 -10.35 -6.26
CA GLN A 39 9.06 -10.40 -7.23
C GLN A 39 9.10 -9.10 -8.04
N THR A 40 9.33 -9.22 -9.34
CA THR A 40 9.15 -8.11 -10.29
C THR A 40 7.82 -8.33 -11.00
N ILE A 41 6.87 -7.42 -10.80
CA ILE A 41 5.53 -7.51 -11.37
C ILE A 41 5.29 -6.29 -12.26
N LEU A 42 5.08 -6.52 -13.55
CA LEU A 42 4.61 -5.50 -14.48
C LEU A 42 3.08 -5.53 -14.52
N ILE A 43 2.44 -4.38 -14.29
CA ILE A 43 0.99 -4.20 -14.45
C ILE A 43 0.74 -3.28 -15.65
N PRO A 44 0.51 -3.83 -16.87
CA PRO A 44 0.22 -3.01 -18.03
C PRO A 44 -1.10 -2.25 -17.85
N LYS A 45 -1.16 -1.00 -18.34
CA LYS A 45 -2.37 -0.15 -18.29
C LYS A 45 -3.66 -0.85 -18.77
N HIS A 46 -3.57 -1.73 -19.77
CA HIS A 46 -4.72 -2.44 -20.34
C HIS A 46 -5.14 -3.69 -19.55
N ARG A 47 -4.38 -4.09 -18.51
CA ARG A 47 -4.66 -5.25 -17.65
C ARG A 47 -4.88 -4.87 -16.19
N ARG A 48 -4.67 -3.61 -15.81
CA ARG A 48 -4.85 -3.21 -14.42
C ARG A 48 -6.32 -3.27 -14.03
N PRO A 49 -6.63 -3.67 -12.79
CA PRO A 49 -7.98 -3.57 -12.26
C PRO A 49 -8.45 -2.11 -12.29
N VAL A 50 -9.64 -1.89 -12.83
CA VAL A 50 -10.33 -0.60 -12.81
C VAL A 50 -11.70 -0.82 -12.23
N TYR A 51 -11.97 -0.19 -11.09
CA TYR A 51 -13.31 -0.06 -10.55
C TYR A 51 -13.90 1.27 -11.03
N ARG A 52 -15.13 1.24 -11.52
CA ARG A 52 -15.89 2.42 -11.92
C ARG A 52 -17.23 2.39 -11.20
N GLU A 53 -17.54 3.47 -10.50
CA GLU A 53 -18.86 3.69 -9.94
C GLU A 53 -19.80 4.23 -11.03
N GLU A 54 -20.93 3.56 -11.27
CA GLU A 54 -21.83 3.91 -12.38
C GLU A 54 -22.54 5.25 -12.17
N GLU A 55 -22.89 5.59 -10.92
CA GLU A 55 -23.67 6.79 -10.59
C GLU A 55 -22.84 8.07 -10.69
N THR A 56 -21.62 8.04 -10.15
CA THR A 56 -20.74 9.22 -10.05
C THR A 56 -19.73 9.29 -11.19
N GLY A 57 -19.43 8.16 -11.85
CA GLY A 57 -18.37 8.04 -12.83
C GLY A 57 -16.96 8.02 -12.22
N VAL A 58 -16.83 7.97 -10.89
CA VAL A 58 -15.54 7.86 -10.19
C VAL A 58 -14.83 6.58 -10.60
N GLU A 59 -13.55 6.69 -10.93
CA GLU A 59 -12.72 5.54 -11.29
C GLU A 59 -11.57 5.35 -10.30
N ARG A 60 -11.29 4.08 -9.99
CA ARG A 60 -10.13 3.66 -9.20
C ARG A 60 -9.31 2.63 -9.96
N HIS A 61 -8.06 2.97 -10.28
CA HIS A 61 -7.12 2.14 -11.02
C HIS A 61 -6.05 1.62 -10.07
N VAL A 62 -5.97 0.31 -9.87
CA VAL A 62 -4.98 -0.31 -8.98
C VAL A 62 -3.66 -0.51 -9.74
N LEU A 63 -2.60 0.14 -9.28
CA LEU A 63 -1.29 0.20 -9.98
C LEU A 63 -0.20 -0.65 -9.31
N SER A 64 -0.47 -1.16 -8.12
CA SER A 64 0.39 -2.08 -7.38
C SER A 64 -0.20 -3.49 -7.36
N PRO A 65 0.62 -4.53 -7.12
CA PRO A 65 0.11 -5.85 -6.78
C PRO A 65 -0.60 -5.84 -5.42
N ALA A 66 -1.60 -6.71 -5.25
CA ALA A 66 -2.19 -6.98 -3.94
C ALA A 66 -1.29 -7.98 -3.18
N PHE A 67 -0.59 -7.52 -2.15
CA PHE A 67 0.22 -8.37 -1.29
C PHE A 67 -0.54 -8.71 0.00
N PRO A 68 -0.75 -10.00 0.35
CA PRO A 68 -1.54 -10.41 1.51
C PRO A 68 -1.03 -9.94 2.89
N SER A 69 0.19 -9.42 2.98
CA SER A 69 0.82 -9.05 4.24
C SER A 69 1.69 -7.81 4.06
N LYS A 70 1.16 -6.64 4.43
CA LYS A 70 1.84 -5.34 4.60
C LYS A 70 2.69 -4.92 3.40
N GLY A 71 2.10 -4.06 2.57
CA GLY A 71 2.74 -3.55 1.37
C GLY A 71 2.35 -2.10 1.11
N VAL A 72 3.03 -1.54 0.12
CA VAL A 72 2.64 -0.26 -0.47
C VAL A 72 1.62 -0.53 -1.56
N GLU A 73 0.43 0.05 -1.42
CA GLU A 73 -0.56 0.11 -2.49
C GLU A 73 -0.43 1.43 -3.23
N LEU A 74 -0.42 1.37 -4.56
CA LEU A 74 -0.46 2.55 -5.43
C LEU A 74 -1.76 2.53 -6.22
N VAL A 75 -2.54 3.58 -6.09
CA VAL A 75 -3.83 3.73 -6.73
C VAL A 75 -3.88 5.05 -7.48
N MET A 76 -4.45 5.06 -8.67
CA MET A 76 -4.78 6.29 -9.39
C MET A 76 -6.30 6.44 -9.42
N ASN A 77 -6.81 7.55 -8.87
CA ASN A 77 -8.22 7.86 -8.86
C ASN A 77 -8.52 8.95 -9.90
N VAL A 78 -9.69 8.86 -10.53
CA VAL A 78 -10.22 9.88 -11.44
C VAL A 78 -11.60 10.27 -10.97
N LEU A 79 -11.76 11.54 -10.59
CA LEU A 79 -13.01 12.12 -10.11
C LEU A 79 -13.55 13.06 -11.20
N PRO A 80 -14.73 12.81 -11.77
CA PRO A 80 -15.41 13.79 -12.61
C PRO A 80 -15.68 15.11 -11.85
N GLU A 81 -16.03 16.17 -12.58
CA GLU A 81 -16.30 17.49 -11.99
C GLU A 81 -17.35 17.42 -10.89
N GLY A 82 -17.07 18.03 -9.74
CA GLY A 82 -18.00 18.11 -8.61
C GLY A 82 -18.27 16.80 -7.87
N THR A 83 -17.58 15.71 -8.22
CA THR A 83 -17.80 14.40 -7.60
C THR A 83 -17.07 14.26 -6.26
N ASP A 84 -17.62 13.37 -5.44
CA ASP A 84 -17.15 13.08 -4.10
C ASP A 84 -17.06 11.57 -3.86
N THR A 85 -16.05 11.14 -3.11
CA THR A 85 -15.87 9.72 -2.79
C THR A 85 -16.70 9.22 -1.61
N GLY A 86 -17.39 10.11 -0.89
CA GLY A 86 -17.90 9.82 0.45
C GLY A 86 -16.78 9.74 1.49
N VAL A 87 -17.19 9.47 2.73
CA VAL A 87 -16.28 9.32 3.88
C VAL A 87 -15.79 7.88 3.95
N PHE A 88 -14.48 7.70 3.89
CA PHE A 88 -13.82 6.44 4.23
C PHE A 88 -13.62 6.36 5.75
N PRO A 89 -13.87 5.18 6.35
CA PRO A 89 -13.53 4.96 7.75
C PRO A 89 -12.01 5.00 7.96
N PRO A 90 -11.53 5.29 9.18
CA PRO A 90 -10.13 5.19 9.52
C PRO A 90 -9.50 3.85 9.15
N HIS A 91 -8.27 3.87 8.65
CA HIS A 91 -7.46 2.65 8.53
C HIS A 91 -6.95 2.20 9.91
N GLN A 92 -6.28 1.05 9.93
CA GLN A 92 -5.61 0.57 11.14
C GLN A 92 -4.49 1.54 11.56
N PRO A 93 -4.20 1.67 12.87
CA PRO A 93 -3.09 2.48 13.35
C PRO A 93 -1.76 2.17 12.66
N GLY A 94 -1.04 3.23 12.29
CA GLY A 94 0.25 3.13 11.59
C GLY A 94 0.15 3.03 10.06
N VAL A 95 -1.04 2.96 9.48
CA VAL A 95 -1.22 3.15 8.03
C VAL A 95 -1.03 4.63 7.69
N THR A 96 -0.29 4.91 6.63
CA THR A 96 -0.07 6.27 6.15
C THR A 96 -0.47 6.40 4.69
N GLU A 97 -0.89 7.59 4.29
CA GLU A 97 -1.26 7.88 2.92
C GLU A 97 -0.49 9.09 2.37
N VAL A 98 -0.13 9.00 1.09
CA VAL A 98 0.41 10.12 0.30
C VAL A 98 -0.47 10.33 -0.92
N VAL A 99 -1.02 11.53 -1.02
CA VAL A 99 -1.75 12.02 -2.17
C VAL A 99 -0.80 12.82 -3.06
N TYR A 100 -0.91 12.66 -4.37
CA TYR A 100 -0.29 13.54 -5.36
C TYR A 100 -1.28 13.86 -6.48
N VAL A 101 -1.55 15.15 -6.71
CA VAL A 101 -2.49 15.59 -7.76
C VAL A 101 -1.75 15.73 -9.09
N GLU A 102 -2.12 14.90 -10.07
CA GLU A 102 -1.54 14.94 -11.41
C GLU A 102 -2.26 15.93 -12.34
N GLU A 103 -3.57 16.11 -12.14
CA GLU A 103 -4.41 16.99 -12.97
C GLU A 103 -5.61 17.46 -12.15
N GLY A 104 -5.96 18.75 -12.22
CA GLY A 104 -7.15 19.31 -11.58
C GLY A 104 -6.95 19.82 -10.15
N GLU A 105 -8.03 19.94 -9.40
CA GLU A 105 -8.03 20.40 -8.00
C GLU A 105 -8.75 19.40 -7.10
N LEU A 106 -8.11 19.05 -5.99
CA LEU A 106 -8.61 18.08 -5.03
C LEU A 106 -8.77 18.72 -3.65
N GLU A 107 -9.91 18.51 -3.03
CA GLU A 107 -10.12 18.81 -1.62
C GLU A 107 -10.09 17.50 -0.81
N VAL A 108 -9.24 17.46 0.20
CA VAL A 108 -9.10 16.33 1.12
C VAL A 108 -9.59 16.77 2.50
N THR A 109 -10.58 16.08 3.04
CA THR A 109 -11.03 16.29 4.42
C THR A 109 -10.49 15.16 5.28
N LEU A 110 -9.78 15.52 6.36
CA LEU A 110 -9.28 14.61 7.40
C LEU A 110 -9.97 14.99 8.71
N ASP A 111 -10.88 14.12 9.18
CA ASP A 111 -11.84 14.40 10.24
C ASP A 111 -12.57 15.75 10.06
N SER A 112 -12.13 16.82 10.74
CA SER A 112 -12.71 18.18 10.69
C SER A 112 -11.86 19.19 9.92
N SER A 113 -10.68 18.80 9.45
CA SER A 113 -9.74 19.66 8.74
C SER A 113 -9.79 19.43 7.24
N THR A 114 -9.78 20.50 6.46
CA THR A 114 -9.88 20.44 5.00
C THR A 114 -8.65 21.07 4.35
N TYR A 115 -8.10 20.38 3.36
CA TYR A 115 -6.91 20.76 2.60
C TYR A 115 -7.24 20.80 1.12
N ARG A 116 -6.86 21.89 0.42
CA ARG A 116 -7.00 22.01 -1.02
C ARG A 116 -5.65 21.83 -1.68
N LEU A 117 -5.60 20.95 -2.68
CA LEU A 117 -4.43 20.63 -3.47
C LEU A 117 -4.69 21.03 -4.92
N ALA A 118 -3.75 21.76 -5.51
CA ALA A 118 -3.70 22.01 -6.94
C ALA A 118 -2.83 20.96 -7.64
N GLU A 119 -2.82 21.00 -8.97
CA GLU A 119 -1.91 20.19 -9.79
C GLU A 119 -0.45 20.34 -9.33
N GLY A 120 0.21 19.20 -9.09
CA GLY A 120 1.58 19.13 -8.60
C GLY A 120 1.72 19.13 -7.08
N ASP A 121 0.67 19.42 -6.32
CA ASP A 121 0.70 19.36 -4.86
C ASP A 121 0.62 17.93 -4.35
N SER A 122 1.14 17.73 -3.14
CA SER A 122 1.06 16.48 -2.40
C SER A 122 0.63 16.69 -0.96
N LEU A 123 -0.08 15.72 -0.40
CA LEU A 123 -0.47 15.69 1.02
C LEU A 123 -0.08 14.34 1.62
N TYR A 124 0.61 14.37 2.75
CA TYR A 124 0.88 13.20 3.59
C TYR A 124 0.02 13.27 4.84
N PHE A 125 -0.51 12.13 5.28
CA PHE A 125 -1.20 12.01 6.56
C PHE A 125 -1.12 10.59 7.14
N GLU A 126 -1.25 10.51 8.45
CA GLU A 126 -1.53 9.26 9.16
C GLU A 126 -2.99 8.91 8.89
N ALA A 127 -3.25 7.74 8.29
CA ALA A 127 -4.54 7.40 7.72
C ALA A 127 -5.46 6.66 8.72
N ASP A 128 -5.10 6.71 10.01
CA ASP A 128 -5.92 6.25 11.14
C ASP A 128 -6.97 7.30 11.58
N VAL A 129 -7.31 8.21 10.66
CA VAL A 129 -8.40 9.20 10.75
C VAL A 129 -9.40 9.01 9.61
N SER A 130 -10.62 9.51 9.78
CA SER A 130 -11.62 9.45 8.71
C SER A 130 -11.20 10.40 7.60
N HIS A 131 -11.33 9.98 6.35
CA HIS A 131 -10.90 10.81 5.22
C HIS A 131 -11.86 10.77 4.03
N ARG A 132 -11.92 11.87 3.28
CA ARG A 132 -12.82 12.08 2.14
C ARG A 132 -12.11 12.87 1.05
N PHE A 133 -12.36 12.53 -0.21
CA PHE A 133 -11.77 13.18 -1.38
C PHE A 133 -12.86 13.75 -2.28
N GLN A 134 -12.75 15.03 -2.60
CA GLN A 134 -13.73 15.73 -3.44
C GLN A 134 -13.02 16.49 -4.56
N ASN A 135 -13.53 16.39 -5.78
CA ASN A 135 -13.12 17.28 -6.86
C ASN A 135 -13.90 18.59 -6.77
N VAL A 136 -13.24 19.64 -6.31
CA VAL A 136 -13.82 20.99 -6.15
C VAL A 136 -13.48 21.92 -7.33
N GLY A 137 -12.64 21.45 -8.25
CA GLY A 137 -12.23 22.20 -9.44
C GLY A 137 -13.20 22.06 -10.61
N LYS A 138 -12.81 22.63 -11.75
CA LYS A 138 -13.49 22.46 -13.03
C LYS A 138 -12.87 21.30 -13.80
N GLY A 139 -13.69 20.52 -14.51
CA GLY A 139 -13.24 19.34 -15.23
C GLY A 139 -12.90 18.17 -14.31
N ARG A 140 -12.20 17.18 -14.86
CA ARG A 140 -11.80 15.98 -14.11
C ARG A 140 -10.60 16.28 -13.21
N CYS A 141 -10.56 15.63 -12.06
CA CYS A 141 -9.38 15.56 -11.19
C CYS A 141 -8.76 14.16 -11.28
N ARG A 142 -7.45 14.07 -11.49
CA ARG A 142 -6.68 12.82 -11.44
C ARG A 142 -5.60 12.92 -10.38
N TYR A 143 -5.60 12.00 -9.44
CA TYR A 143 -4.61 11.95 -8.36
C TYR A 143 -4.14 10.53 -8.10
N PHE A 144 -2.91 10.42 -7.60
CA PHE A 144 -2.35 9.19 -7.09
C PHE A 144 -2.49 9.15 -5.58
N LEU A 145 -2.75 7.96 -5.06
CA LEU A 145 -2.79 7.65 -3.65
C LEU A 145 -1.83 6.49 -3.40
N VAL A 146 -0.85 6.74 -2.54
CA VAL A 146 0.04 5.71 -2.01
C VAL A 146 -0.47 5.38 -0.61
N ILE A 147 -0.84 4.13 -0.37
CA ILE A 147 -1.26 3.64 0.94
C ILE A 147 -0.16 2.73 1.45
N ASP A 148 0.52 3.14 2.52
CA ASP A 148 1.57 2.36 3.15
C ASP A 148 1.03 1.74 4.44
N SER A 149 0.93 0.41 4.43
CA SER A 149 0.46 -0.40 5.56
C SER A 149 1.60 -1.04 6.36
N HIS A 150 2.86 -0.67 6.10
CA HIS A 150 3.97 -1.11 6.93
C HIS A 150 3.87 -0.46 8.31
N THR A 151 3.67 -1.28 9.33
CA THR A 151 3.85 -0.85 10.71
C THR A 151 5.33 -0.49 10.87
N ARG A 152 5.63 0.77 11.20
CA ARG A 152 6.98 1.14 11.61
C ARG A 152 7.23 0.49 12.98
N ASP A 153 8.26 -0.35 13.05
CA ASP A 153 8.76 -0.95 14.31
C ASP A 153 9.30 0.13 15.27
#